data_AF-A0A9P7TAU0-F1
#
_entry.id   AF-A0A9P7TAU0-F1
#
_cell.length_a   1.000
_cell.length_b   1.000
_cell.length_c   1.000
_cell.angle_alpha   90.00
_cell.angle_beta   90.00
_cell.angle_gamma   90.00
#
_symmetry.space_group_name_H-M   'P 1'
#
loop_
_entity.id
_entity.type
_entity.pdbx_description
1 polymer ?
#
loop_
_entity_poly.entity_id
_entity_poly.type
_entity_poly.pdbx_seq_one_letter_code
_entity_poly.pdbx_strand_id
1 'polypeptide(L)'
;MKFTTCLTLFSAFTGASFALSHNEKRVTPMTRVISDIAAAVSRLHEAAARFDGNIAPVVASSDKLIDLLVTGQSAAETCDPISLGDAISLISPCKLLERKSKMLATIFKDRIDDVKVARGCSMTREKITLIAIHAQKMVEAVVNKMTSPLARSTAKKMTGDIKTRFENVMDTFSEKNCPW
;
A
#
# COMPACT_ATOMS: atom_id res chain seq x y z
N MET A 1 -5.30 -42.28 -15.59
CA MET A 1 -6.13 -41.12 -15.21
C MET A 1 -6.73 -41.36 -13.85
N LYS A 2 -6.43 -40.50 -12.86
CA LYS A 2 -7.34 -39.98 -11.82
C LYS A 2 -6.49 -39.26 -10.76
N PHE A 3 -6.49 -37.93 -10.87
CA PHE A 3 -6.03 -36.98 -9.87
C PHE A 3 -7.02 -36.97 -8.71
N THR A 4 -6.60 -37.24 -7.47
CA THR A 4 -7.33 -36.78 -6.28
C THR A 4 -6.42 -36.78 -5.05
N THR A 5 -5.60 -35.73 -4.92
CA THR A 5 -4.98 -35.38 -3.63
C THR A 5 -5.61 -34.06 -3.18
N CYS A 6 -6.76 -34.15 -2.50
CA CYS A 6 -7.33 -33.01 -1.80
C CYS A 6 -6.55 -32.83 -0.49
N LEU A 7 -5.59 -31.92 -0.52
CA LEU A 7 -4.91 -31.40 0.67
C LEU A 7 -5.95 -30.65 1.52
N THR A 8 -6.44 -31.32 2.56
CA THR A 8 -7.22 -30.73 3.65
C THR A 8 -6.27 -29.95 4.57
N LEU A 9 -6.22 -28.63 4.42
CA LEU A 9 -5.49 -27.76 5.35
C LEU A 9 -6.19 -26.41 5.48
N PHE A 10 -7.42 -26.40 6.00
CA PHE A 10 -8.03 -25.24 6.67
C PHE A 10 -9.12 -25.73 7.64
N SER A 11 -8.69 -26.31 8.76
CA SER A 11 -9.56 -26.55 9.91
C SER A 11 -9.33 -25.46 10.96
N ALA A 12 -10.45 -24.89 11.45
CA ALA A 12 -10.62 -24.02 12.62
C ALA A 12 -10.84 -22.51 12.36
N PHE A 13 -11.88 -22.17 11.60
CA PHE A 13 -12.74 -21.04 12.01
C PHE A 13 -13.76 -21.59 13.02
N THR A 14 -13.34 -21.74 14.27
CA THR A 14 -14.29 -21.92 15.36
C THR A 14 -14.86 -20.55 15.67
N GLY A 15 -16.11 -20.33 15.28
CA GLY A 15 -16.90 -19.18 15.71
C GLY A 15 -17.05 -19.21 17.23
N ALA A 16 -16.66 -18.10 17.87
CA ALA A 16 -17.13 -17.72 19.19
C ALA A 16 -17.37 -16.21 19.17
N SER A 17 -18.63 -15.84 19.21
CA SER A 17 -19.09 -14.47 19.42
C SER A 17 -18.51 -13.92 20.73
N PHE A 18 -17.79 -12.81 20.66
CA PHE A 18 -17.62 -11.90 21.79
C PHE A 18 -18.15 -10.53 21.38
N ALA A 19 -19.38 -10.25 21.82
CA ALA A 19 -19.80 -8.90 22.11
C ALA A 19 -19.25 -8.50 23.50
N LEU A 20 -19.15 -7.17 23.73
CA LEU A 20 -18.55 -6.45 24.89
C LEU A 20 -17.02 -6.30 24.75
N SER A 21 -16.37 -5.13 24.79
CA SER A 21 -16.63 -3.79 25.38
C SER A 21 -15.92 -2.70 24.55
N HIS A 22 -16.53 -1.52 24.34
CA HIS A 22 -16.24 -0.26 25.02
C HIS A 22 -14.74 0.12 25.18
N ASN A 23 -14.31 1.12 24.39
CA ASN A 23 -13.21 2.07 24.65
C ASN A 23 -11.74 1.62 24.71
N GLU A 24 -11.33 0.64 23.91
CA GLU A 24 -9.97 0.61 23.36
C GLU A 24 -10.05 0.98 21.87
N LYS A 25 -9.06 1.72 21.35
CA LYS A 25 -9.01 2.09 19.91
C LYS A 25 -9.33 0.84 19.09
N ARG A 26 -10.51 0.76 18.45
CA ARG A 26 -10.89 -0.37 17.60
C ARG A 26 -9.84 -0.49 16.48
N VAL A 27 -8.85 -1.37 16.68
CA VAL A 27 -7.93 -1.78 15.62
C VAL A 27 -8.73 -2.77 14.78
N THR A 28 -9.44 -2.25 13.79
CA THR A 28 -10.07 -3.12 12.81
C THR A 28 -8.96 -3.85 12.03
N PRO A 29 -9.24 -5.04 11.45
CA PRO A 29 -8.29 -5.69 10.54
C PRO A 29 -7.73 -4.73 9.49
N MET A 30 -8.56 -3.80 8.98
CA MET A 30 -8.13 -2.77 8.03
C MET A 30 -7.22 -1.70 8.64
N THR A 31 -7.41 -1.32 9.90
CA THR A 31 -6.50 -0.40 10.60
C THR A 31 -5.08 -0.99 10.64
N ARG A 32 -4.95 -2.29 10.91
CA ARG A 32 -3.67 -3.00 10.93
C ARG A 32 -3.04 -3.06 9.54
N VAL A 33 -3.81 -3.47 8.53
CA VAL A 33 -3.36 -3.52 7.12
C VAL A 33 -2.78 -2.17 6.66
N ILE A 34 -3.49 -1.06 6.89
CA ILE A 34 -3.02 0.28 6.48
C ILE A 34 -1.74 0.67 7.25
N SER A 35 -1.63 0.27 8.51
CA SER A 35 -0.44 0.53 9.33
C SER A 35 0.78 -0.25 8.83
N ASP A 36 0.59 -1.52 8.45
CA ASP A 36 1.64 -2.38 7.89
C ASP A 36 2.13 -1.83 6.54
N ILE A 37 1.23 -1.32 5.70
CA ILE A 37 1.58 -0.63 4.45
C ILE A 37 2.35 0.66 4.74
N ALA A 38 1.94 1.49 5.70
CA ALA A 38 2.67 2.69 6.08
C ALA A 38 4.09 2.37 6.58
N ALA A 39 4.25 1.25 7.31
CA ALA A 39 5.56 0.75 7.71
C ALA A 39 6.39 0.27 6.51
N ALA A 40 5.78 -0.40 5.54
CA ALA A 40 6.45 -0.82 4.30
C ALA A 40 6.90 0.36 3.44
N VAL A 41 6.08 1.40 3.30
CA VAL A 41 6.47 2.66 2.64
C VAL A 41 7.67 3.29 3.36
N SER A 42 7.71 3.23 4.70
CA SER A 42 8.86 3.74 5.47
C SER A 42 10.13 2.94 5.19
N ARG A 43 10.04 1.60 5.12
CA ARG A 43 11.18 0.74 4.76
C ARG A 43 11.68 1.00 3.34
N LEU A 44 10.77 1.18 2.39
CA LEU A 44 11.13 1.54 1.01
C LEU A 44 11.81 2.91 0.95
N HIS A 45 11.31 3.90 1.69
CA HIS A 45 11.96 5.20 1.82
C HIS A 45 13.37 5.07 2.40
N GLU A 46 13.57 4.28 3.46
CA GLU A 46 14.89 4.04 4.05
C GLU A 46 15.85 3.34 3.08
N ALA A 47 15.36 2.35 2.33
CA ALA A 47 16.16 1.68 1.30
C ALA A 47 16.59 2.64 0.19
N ALA A 48 15.67 3.51 -0.27
CA ALA A 48 15.98 4.55 -1.25
C ALA A 48 16.96 5.60 -0.70
N ALA A 49 16.80 6.00 0.56
CA ALA A 49 17.70 6.96 1.22
C ALA A 49 19.11 6.40 1.37
N ARG A 50 19.25 5.09 1.62
CA ARG A 50 20.53 4.39 1.74
C ARG A 50 21.07 3.83 0.41
N PHE A 51 20.42 4.16 -0.71
CA PHE A 51 20.89 3.73 -2.01
C PHE A 51 22.34 4.15 -2.21
N ASP A 52 23.17 3.23 -2.68
CA ASP A 52 24.61 3.39 -2.86
C ASP A 52 25.05 2.92 -4.26
N GLY A 53 24.09 2.79 -5.17
CA GLY A 53 24.27 2.17 -6.49
C GLY A 53 23.74 0.73 -6.57
N ASN A 54 23.53 0.06 -5.43
CA ASN A 54 22.89 -1.26 -5.42
C ASN A 54 21.36 -1.13 -5.36
N ILE A 55 20.67 -1.50 -6.43
CA ILE A 55 19.21 -1.39 -6.54
C ILE A 55 18.45 -2.49 -5.78
N ALA A 56 19.12 -3.60 -5.42
CA ALA A 56 18.48 -4.78 -4.83
C ALA A 56 17.70 -4.50 -3.52
N PRO A 57 18.20 -3.68 -2.56
CA PRO A 57 17.44 -3.34 -1.35
C PRO A 57 16.17 -2.55 -1.64
N VAL A 58 16.20 -1.68 -2.65
CA VAL A 58 15.05 -0.87 -3.08
C VAL A 58 14.00 -1.77 -3.74
N VAL A 59 14.44 -2.68 -4.62
CA VAL A 59 13.58 -3.69 -5.26
C VAL A 59 12.91 -4.57 -4.22
N ALA A 60 13.68 -5.17 -3.30
CA ALA A 60 13.14 -6.06 -2.28
C ALA A 60 12.14 -5.35 -1.35
N SER A 61 12.37 -4.06 -1.04
CA SER A 61 11.43 -3.26 -0.25
C SER A 61 10.17 -2.90 -1.04
N SER A 62 10.30 -2.70 -2.35
CA SER A 62 9.16 -2.47 -3.26
C SER A 62 8.29 -3.70 -3.39
N ASP A 63 8.90 -4.88 -3.56
CA ASP A 63 8.17 -6.15 -3.67
C ASP A 63 7.37 -6.45 -2.41
N LYS A 64 7.98 -6.25 -1.23
CA LYS A 64 7.26 -6.36 0.06
C LYS A 64 6.10 -5.39 0.18
N LEU A 65 6.24 -4.17 -0.34
CA LEU A 65 5.15 -3.21 -0.37
C LEU A 65 4.03 -3.67 -1.30
N ILE A 66 4.37 -4.16 -2.50
CA ILE A 66 3.42 -4.73 -3.47
C ILE A 66 2.64 -5.89 -2.84
N ASP A 67 3.33 -6.83 -2.19
CA ASP A 67 2.69 -7.98 -1.52
C ASP A 67 1.70 -7.54 -0.42
N LEU A 68 2.05 -6.51 0.35
CA LEU A 68 1.16 -5.94 1.36
C LEU A 68 -0.03 -5.20 0.75
N LEU A 69 0.14 -4.53 -0.39
CA LEU A 69 -0.97 -3.91 -1.11
C LEU A 69 -1.93 -4.96 -1.68
N VAL A 70 -1.40 -6.06 -2.23
CA VAL A 70 -2.21 -7.20 -2.71
C VAL A 70 -2.96 -7.86 -1.56
N THR A 71 -2.26 -8.17 -0.46
CA THR A 71 -2.87 -8.75 0.75
C THR A 71 -3.92 -7.80 1.33
N GLY A 72 -3.63 -6.51 1.36
CA GLY A 72 -4.54 -5.48 1.84
C GLY A 72 -5.78 -5.32 0.96
N GLN A 73 -5.63 -5.44 -0.36
CA GLN A 73 -6.75 -5.47 -1.30
C GLN A 73 -7.66 -6.66 -0.99
N SER A 74 -7.11 -7.88 -0.91
CA SER A 74 -7.91 -9.08 -0.59
C SER A 74 -8.61 -8.97 0.76
N ALA A 75 -7.93 -8.47 1.78
CA ALA A 75 -8.53 -8.23 3.10
C ALA A 75 -9.69 -7.22 3.01
N ALA A 76 -9.53 -6.15 2.25
CA ALA A 76 -10.58 -5.16 2.00
C ALA A 76 -11.75 -5.77 1.22
N GLU A 77 -11.52 -6.62 0.23
CA GLU A 77 -12.60 -7.27 -0.54
C GLU A 77 -13.43 -8.23 0.31
N THR A 78 -12.81 -8.90 1.28
CA THR A 78 -13.47 -9.89 2.14
C THR A 78 -14.03 -9.32 3.44
N CYS A 79 -13.67 -8.10 3.84
CA CYS A 79 -14.11 -7.55 5.11
C CYS A 79 -15.60 -7.13 5.11
N ASP A 80 -16.14 -7.01 6.31
CA ASP A 80 -17.46 -6.45 6.54
C ASP A 80 -17.54 -4.99 6.05
N PRO A 81 -18.76 -4.50 5.72
CA PRO A 81 -18.95 -3.10 5.36
C PRO A 81 -18.39 -2.14 6.44
N ILE A 82 -17.59 -1.17 6.01
CA ILE A 82 -16.94 -0.20 6.88
C ILE A 82 -17.96 0.90 7.24
N SER A 83 -18.33 0.96 8.51
CA SER A 83 -19.20 1.99 9.06
C SER A 83 -18.49 3.35 9.12
N LEU A 84 -19.24 4.44 9.36
CA LEU A 84 -18.62 5.76 9.60
C LEU A 84 -17.68 5.73 10.81
N GLY A 85 -18.06 5.04 11.89
CA GLY A 85 -17.25 4.92 13.10
C GLY A 85 -15.93 4.18 12.84
N ASP A 86 -15.98 3.09 12.08
CA ASP A 86 -14.77 2.36 11.70
C ASP A 86 -13.90 3.17 10.71
N ALA A 87 -14.52 3.92 9.78
CA ALA A 87 -13.78 4.80 8.88
C ALA A 87 -13.01 5.91 9.64
N ILE A 88 -13.55 6.42 10.76
CA ILE A 88 -12.85 7.39 11.60
C ILE A 88 -11.56 6.81 12.17
N SER A 89 -11.53 5.52 12.53
CA SER A 89 -10.32 4.87 13.04
C SER A 89 -9.21 4.75 11.99
N LEU A 90 -9.57 4.79 10.70
CA LEU A 90 -8.63 4.76 9.58
C LEU A 90 -7.99 6.12 9.29
N ILE A 91 -8.52 7.23 9.80
CA ILE A 91 -8.02 8.58 9.48
C ILE A 91 -6.55 8.74 9.88
N SER A 92 -6.19 8.35 11.11
CA SER A 92 -4.82 8.49 11.62
C SER A 92 -3.80 7.68 10.81
N PRO A 93 -3.99 6.35 10.58
CA PRO A 93 -3.06 5.59 9.74
C PRO A 93 -3.05 6.06 8.29
N CYS A 94 -4.17 6.53 7.72
CA CYS A 94 -4.18 7.13 6.38
C CYS A 94 -3.35 8.44 6.31
N LYS A 95 -3.45 9.31 7.32
CA LYS A 95 -2.60 10.52 7.40
C LYS A 95 -1.12 10.18 7.58
N LEU A 96 -0.81 9.11 8.32
CA LEU A 96 0.56 8.62 8.43
C LEU A 96 1.06 8.13 7.06
N LEU A 97 0.27 7.32 6.37
CA LEU A 97 0.57 6.84 5.02
C LEU A 97 0.82 8.00 4.06
N GLU A 98 -0.07 9.01 4.04
CA GLU A 98 0.08 10.21 3.21
C GLU A 98 1.43 10.91 3.44
N ARG A 99 1.81 11.14 4.71
CA ARG A 99 3.11 11.73 5.05
C ARG A 99 4.27 10.88 4.55
N LYS A 100 4.19 9.56 4.74
CA LYS A 100 5.24 8.62 4.32
C LYS A 100 5.35 8.53 2.79
N SER A 101 4.23 8.52 2.07
CA SER A 101 4.20 8.60 0.61
C SER A 101 4.79 9.91 0.10
N LYS A 102 4.56 11.04 0.78
CA LYS A 102 5.20 12.32 0.44
C LYS A 102 6.72 12.23 0.60
N MET A 103 7.21 11.70 1.72
CA MET A 103 8.66 11.50 1.93
C MET A 103 9.25 10.58 0.87
N LEU A 104 8.57 9.46 0.55
CA LEU A 104 8.99 8.52 -0.48
C LEU A 104 9.09 9.19 -1.86
N ALA A 105 8.09 9.99 -2.24
CA ALA A 105 8.10 10.71 -3.50
C ALA A 105 9.24 11.73 -3.58
N THR A 106 9.55 12.41 -2.49
CA THR A 106 10.70 13.33 -2.42
C THR A 106 12.01 12.56 -2.59
N ILE A 107 12.26 11.50 -1.83
CA ILE A 107 13.54 10.78 -1.94
C ILE A 107 13.74 10.16 -3.32
N PHE A 108 12.69 9.64 -3.96
CA PHE A 108 12.80 9.13 -5.32
C PHE A 108 13.18 10.21 -6.33
N LYS A 109 12.66 11.43 -6.18
CA LYS A 109 13.08 12.56 -7.03
C LYS A 109 14.53 12.95 -6.77
N ASP A 110 14.93 13.04 -5.51
CA ASP A 110 16.27 13.46 -5.11
C ASP A 110 17.36 12.45 -5.54
N ARG A 111 17.00 11.16 -5.68
CA ARG A 111 17.93 10.08 -6.07
C ARG A 111 17.91 9.75 -7.56
N ILE A 112 17.20 10.51 -8.41
CA ILE A 112 17.07 10.18 -9.84
C ILE A 112 18.42 10.02 -10.54
N ASP A 113 19.38 10.92 -10.27
CA ASP A 113 20.66 10.91 -10.96
C ASP A 113 21.54 9.74 -10.49
N ASP A 114 21.48 9.36 -9.21
CA ASP A 114 22.15 8.15 -8.72
C ASP A 114 21.58 6.90 -9.38
N VAL A 115 20.25 6.84 -9.55
CA VAL A 115 19.58 5.71 -10.21
C VAL A 115 20.01 5.62 -11.68
N LYS A 116 20.16 6.74 -12.39
CA LYS A 116 20.70 6.75 -13.77
C LYS A 116 22.14 6.23 -13.82
N VAL A 117 23.00 6.68 -12.90
CA VAL A 117 24.39 6.22 -12.82
C VAL A 117 24.45 4.71 -12.60
N ALA A 118 23.56 4.18 -11.76
CA ALA A 118 23.43 2.75 -11.50
C ALA A 118 22.67 1.97 -12.59
N ARG A 119 22.18 2.63 -13.66
CA ARG A 119 21.35 2.03 -14.72
C ARG A 119 20.11 1.32 -14.19
N GLY A 120 19.48 1.93 -13.19
CA GLY A 120 18.33 1.37 -12.47
C GLY A 120 16.98 1.97 -12.89
N CYS A 121 16.93 2.86 -13.89
CA CYS A 121 15.68 3.57 -14.22
C CYS A 121 14.58 2.61 -14.67
N SER A 122 14.90 1.62 -15.51
CA SER A 122 13.91 0.65 -16.01
C SER A 122 13.25 -0.12 -14.85
N MET A 123 14.07 -0.70 -13.96
CA MET A 123 13.61 -1.42 -12.78
C MET A 123 12.81 -0.51 -11.83
N THR A 124 13.30 0.71 -11.60
CA THR A 124 12.62 1.68 -10.73
C THR A 124 11.24 2.03 -11.28
N ARG A 125 11.14 2.29 -12.59
CA ARG A 125 9.88 2.58 -13.27
C ARG A 125 8.91 1.41 -13.15
N GLU A 126 9.35 0.19 -13.42
CA GLU A 126 8.54 -1.02 -13.27
C GLU A 126 7.95 -1.13 -11.85
N LYS A 127 8.80 -1.01 -10.82
CA LYS A 127 8.35 -1.12 -9.42
C LYS A 127 7.40 0.00 -9.01
N ILE A 128 7.65 1.25 -9.42
CA ILE A 128 6.73 2.36 -9.14
C ILE A 128 5.37 2.11 -9.82
N THR A 129 5.36 1.65 -11.07
CA THR A 129 4.13 1.33 -11.79
C THR A 129 3.33 0.22 -11.09
N LEU A 130 3.99 -0.86 -10.67
CA LEU A 130 3.33 -1.95 -9.94
C LEU A 130 2.76 -1.46 -8.59
N ILE A 131 3.53 -0.68 -7.83
CA ILE A 131 3.05 -0.07 -6.58
C ILE A 131 1.81 0.78 -6.85
N ALA A 132 1.83 1.63 -7.89
CA ALA A 132 0.69 2.50 -8.23
C ALA A 132 -0.56 1.70 -8.59
N ILE A 133 -0.42 0.64 -9.40
CA ILE A 133 -1.52 -0.25 -9.79
C ILE A 133 -2.14 -0.92 -8.55
N HIS A 134 -1.31 -1.53 -7.71
CA HIS A 134 -1.82 -2.27 -6.54
C HIS A 134 -2.35 -1.33 -5.45
N ALA A 135 -1.77 -0.15 -5.27
CA ALA A 135 -2.29 0.86 -4.36
C ALA A 135 -3.67 1.37 -4.81
N GLN A 136 -3.86 1.60 -6.12
CA GLN A 136 -5.16 2.00 -6.64
C GLN A 136 -6.22 0.92 -6.41
N LYS A 137 -5.93 -0.34 -6.74
CA LYS A 137 -6.86 -1.45 -6.52
C LYS A 137 -7.24 -1.61 -5.04
N MET A 138 -6.25 -1.53 -4.15
CA MET A 138 -6.51 -1.60 -2.71
C MET A 138 -7.41 -0.43 -2.25
N VAL A 139 -7.10 0.80 -2.68
CA VAL A 139 -7.93 1.98 -2.37
C VAL A 139 -9.36 1.78 -2.82
N GLU A 140 -9.56 1.33 -4.07
CA GLU A 140 -10.89 1.08 -4.62
C GLU A 140 -11.64 0.04 -3.80
N ALA A 141 -10.99 -1.06 -3.43
CA ALA A 141 -11.57 -2.10 -2.57
C ALA A 141 -12.04 -1.53 -1.22
N VAL A 142 -11.19 -0.73 -0.55
CA VAL A 142 -11.54 -0.11 0.75
C VAL A 142 -12.69 0.88 0.60
N VAL A 143 -12.66 1.75 -0.41
CA VAL A 143 -13.72 2.75 -0.66
C VAL A 143 -15.06 2.06 -0.96
N ASN A 144 -15.05 0.95 -1.70
CA ASN A 144 -16.26 0.18 -2.03
C ASN A 144 -16.91 -0.46 -0.79
N LYS A 145 -16.14 -0.77 0.25
CA LYS A 145 -16.67 -1.27 1.52
C LYS A 145 -17.24 -0.18 2.42
N MET A 146 -16.92 1.09 2.20
CA MET A 146 -17.44 2.17 3.03
C MET A 146 -18.92 2.43 2.76
N THR A 147 -19.75 2.32 3.80
CA THR A 147 -21.20 2.52 3.69
C THR A 147 -21.59 4.00 3.68
N SER A 148 -20.83 4.85 4.40
CA SER A 148 -21.09 6.28 4.52
C SER A 148 -20.61 7.07 3.28
N PRO A 149 -21.49 7.89 2.64
CA PRO A 149 -21.09 8.78 1.55
C PRO A 149 -19.98 9.77 1.97
N LEU A 150 -20.03 10.27 3.21
CA LEU A 150 -19.03 11.19 3.74
C LEU A 150 -17.66 10.52 3.83
N ALA A 151 -17.61 9.31 4.39
CA ALA A 151 -16.38 8.53 4.49
C ALA A 151 -15.78 8.24 3.10
N ARG A 152 -16.61 7.83 2.14
CA ARG A 152 -16.19 7.62 0.74
C ARG A 152 -15.60 8.88 0.12
N SER A 153 -16.24 10.03 0.31
CA SER A 153 -15.77 11.31 -0.23
C SER A 153 -14.41 11.72 0.36
N THR A 154 -14.26 11.62 1.68
CA THR A 154 -12.98 11.91 2.36
C THR A 154 -11.88 10.96 1.90
N ALA A 155 -12.16 9.66 1.82
CA ALA A 155 -11.20 8.67 1.36
C ALA A 155 -10.75 8.98 -0.08
N LYS A 156 -11.67 9.24 -1.01
CA LYS A 156 -11.37 9.60 -2.40
C LYS A 156 -10.46 10.82 -2.51
N LYS A 157 -10.71 11.85 -1.69
CA LYS A 157 -9.86 13.05 -1.66
C LYS A 157 -8.43 12.72 -1.26
N MET A 158 -8.25 12.02 -0.12
CA MET A 158 -6.93 11.63 0.36
C MET A 158 -6.17 10.77 -0.65
N THR A 159 -6.86 9.83 -1.29
CA THR A 159 -6.24 8.93 -2.25
C THR A 159 -5.94 9.60 -3.58
N GLY A 160 -6.70 10.64 -3.95
CA GLY A 160 -6.41 11.50 -5.09
C GLY A 160 -5.06 12.21 -4.92
N ASP A 161 -4.80 12.79 -3.74
CA ASP A 161 -3.52 13.45 -3.46
C ASP A 161 -2.34 12.46 -3.51
N ILE A 162 -2.52 11.24 -3.00
CA ILE A 162 -1.51 10.18 -3.08
C ILE A 162 -1.28 9.78 -4.55
N LYS A 163 -2.35 9.56 -5.32
CA LYS A 163 -2.26 9.21 -6.75
C LYS A 163 -1.47 10.26 -7.52
N THR A 164 -1.80 11.54 -7.39
CA THR A 164 -1.07 12.64 -8.05
C THR A 164 0.42 12.63 -7.69
N ARG A 165 0.78 12.31 -6.44
CA ARG A 165 2.21 12.20 -6.05
C ARG A 165 2.90 11.04 -6.76
N PHE A 166 2.27 9.87 -6.84
CA PHE A 166 2.83 8.72 -7.56
C PHE A 166 2.94 8.99 -9.06
N GLU A 167 1.96 9.64 -9.68
CA GLU A 167 2.02 10.07 -11.08
C GLU A 167 3.22 10.99 -11.35
N ASN A 168 3.46 11.96 -10.48
CA ASN A 168 4.63 12.82 -10.58
C ASN A 168 5.97 12.06 -10.45
N VAL A 169 6.01 11.00 -9.63
CA VAL A 169 7.20 10.14 -9.52
C VAL A 169 7.35 9.29 -10.79
N MET A 170 6.26 8.71 -11.31
CA MET A 170 6.29 7.96 -12.58
C MET A 170 6.79 8.83 -13.74
N ASP A 171 6.35 10.08 -13.80
CA ASP A 171 6.84 11.05 -14.80
C ASP A 171 8.34 11.35 -14.62
N THR A 172 8.79 11.50 -13.37
CA THR A 172 10.21 11.68 -13.03
C THR A 172 11.06 10.52 -13.56
N PHE A 173 10.55 9.28 -13.47
CA PHE A 173 11.24 8.07 -13.94
C PHE A 173 10.81 7.62 -15.34
N SER A 174 10.12 8.46 -16.11
CA SER A 174 9.71 8.15 -17.49
C SER A 174 10.92 7.90 -18.40
N GLU A 175 10.71 7.25 -19.55
CA GLU A 175 11.78 7.01 -20.54
C GLU A 175 12.51 8.28 -20.96
N LYS A 176 11.77 9.38 -21.03
CA LYS A 176 12.32 10.70 -21.37
C LYS A 176 13.30 11.20 -20.31
N ASN A 177 12.97 11.04 -19.03
CA ASN A 177 13.70 11.65 -17.92
C ASN A 177 14.72 10.70 -17.29
N CYS A 178 14.50 9.38 -17.41
CA CYS A 178 15.31 8.30 -16.85
C CYS A 178 15.31 7.12 -17.85
N PRO A 179 16.14 7.16 -18.90
CA PRO A 179 16.08 6.21 -20.01
C PRO A 179 16.68 4.82 -19.72
N TRP A 180 17.65 4.70 -18.79
CA TRP A 180 18.38 3.45 -18.50
C TRP A 180 18.41 3.14 -16.99
#